data_AF-A0A159Z3M4-F1
#
_entry.id   AF-A0A159Z3M4-F1
#
_cell.length_a   1.000
_cell.length_b   1.000
_cell.length_c   1.000
_cell.angle_alpha   90.00
_cell.angle_beta   90.00
_cell.angle_gamma   90.00
#
_symmetry.space_group_name_H-M   'P 1'
#
loop_
_entity.id
_entity.type
_entity.pdbx_description
1 polymer ?
#
loop_
_entity_poly.entity_id
_entity_poly.type
_entity_poly.pdbx_seq_one_letter_code
_entity_poly.pdbx_strand_id
1 'polypeptide(L)'
;MTRAFVFPGQGAQTIGMGRALADAYPAARAVFDEVDAALGQNLSALIWEGEAEALTLTENAQPALMATSLAALRALEAEGIEITSAAYVAGHSLGEYSALCAAGSLTLTDTARLLQLRGRAMQQAVPVGVGAMAALLGLDFAAADAVAREAVAAGPGGEVCQAANDNDPAQVVISGHKAAVERALDIAKARGAKRAILLPVSAPFHCALMQPAAEAMAAALADVAIRAPLVPLVANVRAEAVTDPDEIRALLVAQVTGSVRWRESVAWMAAQGVTEFWEIGAGKALSGMIRRIAPAPAPARWARPRMCWPPGADASALARLRARVGGAHPRALLCPKPTDMEERMFDLTGKSALVTGASGGIGADIARALHKAGASVALSGTRTAPLEDLAAELGERAHVLACNLSDPEAVEALPKQAAAAMGAVDILVNNAGITRDNLFMRMSDDEWASVLDVNLTSSFRLCRGVLRGMMKARWGRIVNITSIVGTTGNPGQGNYAAAKAGLIGMSKSLAYEVASRGITVNCVAPGFIATAMTDKLNDEQKARILTQIPAGRMGAPAEIAAAVLYLASAEAGYVTGATLHVNGGMAMI
;
A
#
# COMPACT_ATOMS: atom_id res chain seq x y z
N MET A 1 9.55 -18.50 -10.13
CA MET A 1 9.36 -17.81 -8.84
C MET A 1 8.45 -18.68 -8.00
N THR A 2 8.83 -18.99 -6.77
CA THR A 2 8.06 -19.87 -5.88
C THR A 2 7.22 -19.00 -4.93
N ARG A 3 5.94 -19.33 -4.76
CA ARG A 3 4.97 -18.50 -4.03
C ARG A 3 4.38 -19.26 -2.84
N ALA A 4 4.02 -18.56 -1.77
CA ALA A 4 3.19 -19.09 -0.70
C ALA A 4 1.92 -18.25 -0.54
N PHE A 5 0.78 -18.91 -0.33
CA PHE A 5 -0.47 -18.24 0.03
C PHE A 5 -0.60 -18.25 1.55
N VAL A 6 -0.80 -17.06 2.13
CA VAL A 6 -0.89 -16.88 3.56
C VAL A 6 -2.22 -16.30 3.98
N PHE A 7 -2.78 -16.79 5.08
CA PHE A 7 -4.15 -16.49 5.50
C PHE A 7 -4.16 -15.75 6.85
N PRO A 8 -4.79 -14.55 6.93
CA PRO A 8 -4.73 -13.71 8.12
C PRO A 8 -5.47 -14.31 9.32
N GLY A 9 -4.98 -13.95 10.50
CA GLY A 9 -5.56 -14.31 11.79
C GLY A 9 -6.52 -13.26 12.36
N GLN A 10 -6.92 -13.45 13.63
CA GLN A 10 -7.83 -12.54 14.32
C GLN A 10 -7.19 -11.16 14.53
N GLY A 11 -8.00 -10.10 14.49
CA GLY A 11 -7.57 -8.70 14.55
C GLY A 11 -7.57 -7.99 13.19
N ALA A 12 -7.83 -8.73 12.10
CA ALA A 12 -7.98 -8.18 10.75
C ALA A 12 -9.44 -7.91 10.34
N GLN A 13 -10.41 -8.29 11.17
CA GLN A 13 -11.83 -8.16 10.85
C GLN A 13 -12.29 -6.70 10.84
N THR A 14 -13.10 -6.34 9.85
CA THR A 14 -13.71 -5.02 9.72
C THR A 14 -15.10 -5.15 9.11
N ILE A 15 -16.04 -4.30 9.52
CA ILE A 15 -17.36 -4.24 8.88
C ILE A 15 -17.21 -3.94 7.38
N GLY A 16 -18.00 -4.62 6.56
CA GLY A 16 -17.98 -4.52 5.10
C GLY A 16 -16.92 -5.40 4.42
N MET A 17 -16.08 -6.13 5.16
CA MET A 17 -15.05 -6.98 4.54
C MET A 17 -15.69 -8.05 3.63
N GLY A 18 -15.09 -8.28 2.46
CA GLY A 18 -15.56 -9.27 1.50
C GLY A 18 -16.85 -8.92 0.73
N ARG A 19 -17.60 -7.88 1.12
CA ARG A 19 -18.86 -7.48 0.43
C ARG A 19 -18.63 -7.22 -1.06
N ALA A 20 -17.62 -6.41 -1.38
CA ALA A 20 -17.29 -6.10 -2.76
C ALA A 20 -16.91 -7.35 -3.59
N LEU A 21 -16.32 -8.37 -2.96
CA LEU A 21 -16.00 -9.64 -3.63
C LEU A 21 -17.27 -10.42 -3.92
N ALA A 22 -18.15 -10.54 -2.92
CA ALA A 22 -19.44 -11.20 -3.05
C ALA A 22 -20.31 -10.53 -4.13
N ASP A 23 -20.28 -9.19 -4.21
CA ASP A 23 -21.01 -8.45 -5.23
C ASP A 23 -20.44 -8.65 -6.65
N ALA A 24 -19.12 -8.83 -6.77
CA ALA A 24 -18.43 -8.92 -8.06
C ALA A 24 -18.25 -10.35 -8.59
N TYR A 25 -18.24 -11.36 -7.71
CA TYR A 25 -17.92 -12.75 -8.04
C TYR A 25 -18.97 -13.71 -7.46
N PRO A 26 -19.77 -14.40 -8.29
CA PRO A 26 -20.75 -15.38 -7.82
C PRO A 26 -20.12 -16.50 -6.96
N ALA A 27 -18.91 -16.93 -7.31
CA ALA A 27 -18.17 -17.94 -6.53
C ALA A 27 -17.76 -17.43 -5.15
N ALA A 28 -17.45 -16.13 -5.01
CA ALA A 28 -17.17 -15.52 -3.72
C ALA A 28 -18.46 -15.36 -2.89
N ARG A 29 -19.58 -15.00 -3.52
CA ARG A 29 -20.90 -14.94 -2.87
C ARG A 29 -21.31 -16.29 -2.30
N ALA A 30 -21.14 -17.36 -3.07
CA ALA A 30 -21.47 -18.72 -2.66
C ALA A 30 -20.72 -19.17 -1.40
N VAL A 31 -19.51 -18.65 -1.15
CA VAL A 31 -18.77 -18.93 0.11
C VAL A 31 -19.54 -18.39 1.31
N PHE A 32 -20.03 -17.15 1.24
CA PHE A 32 -20.80 -16.55 2.32
C PHE A 32 -22.13 -17.28 2.52
N ASP A 33 -22.83 -17.60 1.42
CA ASP A 33 -24.10 -18.31 1.47
C ASP A 33 -23.93 -19.73 2.09
N GLU A 34 -22.86 -20.46 1.75
CA GLU A 34 -22.56 -21.77 2.35
C GLU A 34 -22.21 -21.66 3.83
N VAL A 35 -21.40 -20.65 4.22
CA VAL A 35 -21.04 -20.43 5.62
C VAL A 35 -22.27 -20.08 6.46
N ASP A 36 -23.16 -19.23 5.95
CA ASP A 36 -24.42 -18.90 6.63
C ASP A 36 -25.30 -20.15 6.82
N ALA A 37 -25.41 -20.99 5.79
CA ALA A 37 -26.15 -22.25 5.87
C ALA A 37 -25.50 -23.25 6.83
N ALA A 38 -24.17 -23.37 6.83
CA ALA A 38 -23.41 -24.27 7.68
C ALA A 38 -23.56 -23.96 9.18
N LEU A 39 -23.65 -22.67 9.49
CA LEU A 39 -23.81 -22.15 10.86
C LEU A 39 -25.27 -21.94 11.26
N GLY A 40 -26.21 -21.97 10.33
CA GLY A 40 -27.62 -21.67 10.58
C GLY A 40 -27.88 -20.23 11.04
N GLN A 41 -26.99 -19.30 10.67
CA GLN A 41 -27.05 -17.89 11.07
C GLN A 41 -26.67 -17.00 9.88
N ASN A 42 -27.17 -15.78 9.84
CA ASN A 42 -26.80 -14.80 8.82
C ASN A 42 -25.50 -14.07 9.23
N LEU A 43 -24.38 -14.79 9.17
CA LEU A 43 -23.07 -14.24 9.50
C LEU A 43 -22.65 -13.19 8.46
N SER A 44 -23.01 -13.38 7.18
CA SER A 44 -22.73 -12.41 6.13
C SER A 44 -23.34 -11.03 6.40
N ALA A 45 -24.57 -10.95 6.91
CA ALA A 45 -25.17 -9.67 7.34
C ALA A 45 -24.39 -9.03 8.49
N LEU A 46 -23.96 -9.81 9.48
CA LEU A 46 -23.10 -9.30 10.57
C LEU A 46 -21.77 -8.76 10.01
N ILE A 47 -21.15 -9.46 9.07
CA ILE A 47 -19.90 -9.02 8.44
C ILE A 47 -20.08 -7.70 7.69
N TRP A 48 -21.17 -7.53 6.95
CA TRP A 48 -21.33 -6.38 6.04
C TRP A 48 -21.97 -5.17 6.67
N GLU A 49 -22.87 -5.36 7.63
CA GLU A 49 -23.79 -4.32 8.10
C GLU A 49 -24.00 -4.32 9.62
N GLY A 50 -23.43 -5.29 10.35
CA GLY A 50 -23.62 -5.39 11.79
C GLY A 50 -22.68 -4.51 12.62
N GLU A 51 -22.75 -4.69 13.94
CA GLU A 51 -21.93 -3.95 14.90
C GLU A 51 -20.51 -4.54 15.01
N ALA A 52 -19.50 -3.67 15.07
CA ALA A 52 -18.10 -4.06 15.12
C ALA A 52 -17.75 -4.89 16.36
N GLU A 53 -18.38 -4.60 17.49
CA GLU A 53 -18.22 -5.32 18.75
C GLU A 53 -18.73 -6.77 18.63
N ALA A 54 -19.88 -6.96 17.99
CA ALA A 54 -20.46 -8.27 17.75
C ALA A 54 -19.61 -9.10 16.77
N LEU A 55 -19.09 -8.47 15.72
CA LEU A 55 -18.15 -9.13 14.79
C LEU A 55 -16.82 -9.49 15.49
N THR A 56 -16.38 -8.71 16.47
CA THR A 56 -15.11 -8.92 17.18
C THR A 56 -15.18 -10.05 18.22
N LEU A 57 -16.38 -10.52 18.58
CA LEU A 57 -16.53 -11.75 19.36
C LEU A 57 -15.83 -12.90 18.62
N THR A 58 -14.95 -13.62 19.31
CA THR A 58 -14.09 -14.66 18.75
C THR A 58 -14.89 -15.75 18.02
N GLU A 59 -16.07 -16.13 18.52
CA GLU A 59 -16.95 -17.09 17.83
C GLU A 59 -17.49 -16.60 16.48
N ASN A 60 -17.56 -15.28 16.25
CA ASN A 60 -17.96 -14.67 14.98
C ASN A 60 -16.75 -14.31 14.12
N ALA A 61 -15.72 -13.71 14.73
CA ALA A 61 -14.52 -13.23 14.03
C ALA A 61 -13.79 -14.34 13.29
N GLN A 62 -13.67 -15.53 13.91
CA GLN A 62 -12.96 -16.65 13.29
C GLN A 62 -13.62 -17.15 11.99
N PRO A 63 -14.89 -17.58 11.99
CA PRO A 63 -15.55 -17.99 10.76
C PRO A 63 -15.70 -16.83 9.75
N ALA A 64 -15.85 -15.58 10.20
CA ALA A 64 -15.97 -14.42 9.30
C ALA A 64 -14.67 -14.14 8.52
N LEU A 65 -13.52 -14.21 9.18
CA LEU A 65 -12.21 -14.04 8.54
C LEU A 65 -11.90 -15.19 7.58
N MET A 66 -12.28 -16.41 7.95
CA MET A 66 -12.17 -17.57 7.06
C MET A 66 -13.05 -17.40 5.82
N ALA A 67 -14.33 -17.07 5.98
CA ALA A 67 -15.25 -16.83 4.87
C ALA A 67 -14.72 -15.76 3.91
N THR A 68 -14.20 -14.65 4.45
CA THR A 68 -13.61 -13.56 3.65
C THR A 68 -12.36 -14.01 2.89
N SER A 69 -11.52 -14.83 3.51
CA SER A 69 -10.29 -15.34 2.87
C SER A 69 -10.60 -16.35 1.78
N LEU A 70 -11.58 -17.24 2.00
CA LEU A 70 -12.03 -18.21 1.02
C LEU A 70 -12.80 -17.55 -0.12
N ALA A 71 -13.58 -16.51 0.15
CA ALA A 71 -14.22 -15.68 -0.88
C ALA A 71 -13.19 -14.97 -1.78
N ALA A 72 -12.10 -14.45 -1.18
CA ALA A 72 -10.99 -13.89 -1.94
C ALA A 72 -10.28 -14.94 -2.81
N LEU A 73 -10.10 -16.16 -2.29
CA LEU A 73 -9.55 -17.27 -3.07
C LEU A 73 -10.48 -17.70 -4.21
N ARG A 74 -11.80 -17.83 -3.98
CA ARG A 74 -12.75 -18.15 -5.05
C ARG A 74 -12.78 -17.10 -6.15
N ALA A 75 -12.62 -15.83 -5.77
CA ALA A 75 -12.45 -14.77 -6.74
C ALA A 75 -11.12 -14.91 -7.53
N LEU A 76 -10.02 -15.29 -6.87
CA LEU A 76 -8.73 -15.58 -7.52
C LEU A 76 -8.81 -16.75 -8.51
N GLU A 77 -9.47 -17.83 -8.14
CA GLU A 77 -9.67 -19.02 -8.99
C GLU A 77 -10.53 -18.67 -10.20
N ALA A 78 -11.58 -17.84 -10.04
CA ALA A 78 -12.35 -17.31 -11.16
C ALA A 78 -11.50 -16.49 -12.15
N GLU A 79 -10.33 -16.01 -11.69
CA GLU A 79 -9.33 -15.31 -12.50
C GLU A 79 -8.17 -16.22 -12.96
N GLY A 80 -8.25 -17.53 -12.76
CA GLY A 80 -7.25 -18.50 -13.19
C GLY A 80 -6.07 -18.67 -12.24
N ILE A 81 -6.15 -18.14 -11.01
CA ILE A 81 -5.16 -18.39 -9.95
C ILE A 81 -5.69 -19.44 -9.00
N GLU A 82 -5.31 -20.69 -9.25
CA GLU A 82 -5.65 -21.84 -8.42
C GLU A 82 -4.78 -21.90 -7.15
N ILE A 83 -5.25 -22.61 -6.12
CA ILE A 83 -4.46 -22.88 -4.91
C ILE A 83 -3.11 -23.55 -5.22
N THR A 84 -3.07 -24.39 -6.24
CA THR A 84 -1.87 -25.08 -6.74
C THR A 84 -0.84 -24.14 -7.39
N SER A 85 -1.18 -22.85 -7.56
CA SER A 85 -0.22 -21.81 -7.93
C SER A 85 0.77 -21.49 -6.80
N ALA A 86 0.48 -21.92 -5.56
CA ALA A 86 1.38 -21.82 -4.42
C ALA A 86 2.15 -23.13 -4.21
N ALA A 87 3.38 -23.02 -3.73
CA ALA A 87 4.19 -24.15 -3.28
C ALA A 87 3.91 -24.52 -1.82
N TYR A 88 3.43 -23.56 -1.03
CA TYR A 88 3.05 -23.75 0.37
C TYR A 88 1.83 -22.89 0.71
N VAL A 89 1.04 -23.38 1.66
CA VAL A 89 0.01 -22.58 2.34
C VAL A 89 0.36 -22.44 3.82
N ALA A 90 0.05 -21.31 4.42
CA ALA A 90 0.21 -21.09 5.86
C ALA A 90 -0.84 -20.11 6.36
N GLY A 91 -1.17 -20.11 7.64
CA GLY A 91 -2.00 -19.04 8.19
C GLY A 91 -1.69 -18.78 9.64
N HIS A 92 -2.06 -17.60 10.11
CA HIS A 92 -1.76 -17.19 11.49
C HIS A 92 -2.91 -17.59 12.41
N SER A 93 -2.66 -18.51 13.34
CA SER A 93 -3.67 -19.06 14.26
C SER A 93 -4.89 -19.60 13.51
N LEU A 94 -6.06 -18.93 13.57
CA LEU A 94 -7.27 -19.33 12.82
C LEU A 94 -7.00 -19.42 11.31
N GLY A 95 -6.06 -18.63 10.78
CA GLY A 95 -5.70 -18.64 9.37
C GLY A 95 -5.22 -20.02 8.91
N GLU A 96 -4.69 -20.86 9.81
CA GLU A 96 -4.28 -22.23 9.49
C GLU A 96 -5.46 -23.09 9.02
N TYR A 97 -6.65 -22.90 9.61
CA TYR A 97 -7.89 -23.54 9.16
C TYR A 97 -8.33 -23.02 7.78
N SER A 98 -8.12 -21.72 7.52
CA SER A 98 -8.41 -21.12 6.21
C SER A 98 -7.47 -21.69 5.13
N ALA A 99 -6.19 -21.87 5.46
CA ALA A 99 -5.19 -22.49 4.59
C ALA A 99 -5.52 -23.95 4.27
N LEU A 100 -5.94 -24.73 5.27
CA LEU A 100 -6.39 -26.12 5.08
C LEU A 100 -7.66 -26.23 4.25
N CYS A 101 -8.64 -25.36 4.49
CA CYS A 101 -9.85 -25.30 3.67
C CYS A 101 -9.53 -24.94 2.22
N ALA A 102 -8.67 -23.94 2.02
CA ALA A 102 -8.18 -23.52 0.70
C ALA A 102 -7.46 -24.66 -0.04
N ALA A 103 -6.61 -25.41 0.66
CA ALA A 103 -5.87 -26.55 0.10
C ALA A 103 -6.73 -27.82 -0.04
N GLY A 104 -8.02 -27.77 0.28
CA GLY A 104 -8.94 -28.90 0.13
C GLY A 104 -8.86 -29.97 1.23
N SER A 105 -8.06 -29.74 2.29
CA SER A 105 -7.97 -30.64 3.44
C SER A 105 -9.22 -30.68 4.28
N LEU A 106 -9.88 -29.54 4.44
CA LEU A 106 -11.16 -29.39 5.15
C LEU A 106 -12.23 -28.89 4.17
N THR A 107 -13.48 -29.24 4.41
CA THR A 107 -14.62 -28.65 3.68
C THR A 107 -14.92 -27.25 4.23
N LEU A 108 -15.56 -26.39 3.44
CA LEU A 108 -15.93 -25.04 3.88
C LEU A 108 -16.95 -25.11 5.04
N THR A 109 -17.97 -25.95 4.90
CA THR A 109 -18.96 -26.25 5.94
C THR A 109 -18.32 -26.70 7.26
N ASP A 110 -17.43 -27.71 7.24
CA ASP A 110 -16.79 -28.20 8.47
C ASP A 110 -15.87 -27.15 9.07
N THR A 111 -15.13 -26.42 8.23
CA THR A 111 -14.24 -25.35 8.67
C THR A 111 -15.01 -24.24 9.38
N ALA A 112 -16.17 -23.83 8.86
CA ALA A 112 -17.03 -22.83 9.50
C ALA A 112 -17.47 -23.27 10.90
N ARG A 113 -17.97 -24.51 11.02
CA ARG A 113 -18.44 -25.09 12.29
C ARG A 113 -17.31 -25.24 13.29
N LEU A 114 -16.17 -25.75 12.85
CA LEU A 114 -14.96 -25.89 13.67
C LEU A 114 -14.49 -24.53 14.19
N LEU A 115 -14.47 -23.49 13.37
CA LEU A 115 -14.01 -22.16 13.78
C LEU A 115 -14.99 -21.44 14.72
N GLN A 116 -16.30 -21.62 14.52
CA GLN A 116 -17.28 -21.09 15.48
C GLN A 116 -17.15 -21.80 16.84
N LEU A 117 -17.04 -23.14 16.84
CA LEU A 117 -16.80 -23.92 18.04
C LEU A 117 -15.49 -23.53 18.72
N ARG A 118 -14.40 -23.43 17.96
CA ARG A 118 -13.07 -23.02 18.45
C ARG A 118 -13.15 -21.66 19.11
N GLY A 119 -13.78 -20.68 18.46
CA GLY A 119 -13.93 -19.33 19.00
C GLY A 119 -14.70 -19.32 20.32
N ARG A 120 -15.80 -20.07 20.41
CA ARG A 120 -16.59 -20.22 21.63
C ARG A 120 -15.83 -20.94 22.74
N ALA A 121 -15.22 -22.08 22.42
CA ALA A 121 -14.49 -22.89 23.38
C ALA A 121 -13.28 -22.14 23.96
N MET A 122 -12.53 -21.42 23.13
CA MET A 122 -11.39 -20.60 23.58
C MET A 122 -11.83 -19.43 24.47
N GLN A 123 -12.99 -18.81 24.21
CA GLN A 123 -13.54 -17.78 25.07
C GLN A 123 -14.03 -18.32 26.42
N GLN A 124 -14.59 -19.54 26.42
CA GLN A 124 -15.19 -20.15 27.62
C GLN A 124 -14.18 -20.94 28.47
N ALA A 125 -12.99 -21.25 27.93
CA ALA A 125 -11.98 -22.05 28.62
C ALA A 125 -11.51 -21.42 29.94
N VAL A 126 -11.58 -20.09 30.06
CA VAL A 126 -11.18 -19.34 31.25
C VAL A 126 -12.25 -18.31 31.59
N PRO A 127 -12.67 -18.17 32.87
CA PRO A 127 -13.64 -17.15 33.26
C PRO A 127 -13.19 -15.74 32.89
N VAL A 128 -14.15 -14.88 32.54
CA VAL A 128 -13.88 -13.50 32.13
C VAL A 128 -13.07 -12.77 33.20
N GLY A 129 -11.97 -12.13 32.78
CA GLY A 129 -11.09 -11.35 33.65
C GLY A 129 -9.98 -12.14 34.34
N VAL A 130 -9.99 -13.49 34.27
CA VAL A 130 -8.93 -14.34 34.85
C VAL A 130 -7.70 -14.39 33.95
N GLY A 131 -7.88 -14.40 32.63
CA GLY A 131 -6.80 -14.44 31.66
C GLY A 131 -6.53 -13.11 30.96
N ALA A 132 -5.34 -12.97 30.39
CA ALA A 132 -4.95 -11.83 29.56
C ALA A 132 -3.94 -12.22 28.49
N MET A 133 -3.74 -11.32 27.52
CA MET A 133 -2.62 -11.37 26.57
C MET A 133 -1.92 -10.01 26.51
N ALA A 134 -0.61 -10.02 26.24
CA ALA A 134 0.15 -8.79 26.06
C ALA A 134 1.17 -8.91 24.93
N ALA A 135 1.33 -7.84 24.15
CA ALA A 135 2.38 -7.70 23.16
C ALA A 135 3.63 -7.09 23.81
N LEU A 136 4.77 -7.77 23.65
CA LEU A 136 6.09 -7.32 24.04
C LEU A 136 6.85 -6.90 22.76
N LEU A 137 7.14 -5.60 22.64
CA LEU A 137 7.83 -5.03 21.49
C LEU A 137 9.31 -4.79 21.81
N GLY A 138 10.19 -5.25 20.93
CA GLY A 138 11.64 -5.08 21.04
C GLY A 138 12.35 -6.18 21.84
N LEU A 139 11.63 -7.25 22.21
CA LEU A 139 12.21 -8.49 22.73
C LEU A 139 12.04 -9.59 21.69
N ASP A 140 13.04 -10.45 21.55
CA ASP A 140 12.92 -11.68 20.78
C ASP A 140 12.15 -12.76 21.56
N PHE A 141 11.87 -13.89 20.92
CA PHE A 141 11.10 -14.98 21.51
C PHE A 141 11.74 -15.55 22.77
N ALA A 142 13.06 -15.74 22.78
CA ALA A 142 13.77 -16.29 23.92
C ALA A 142 13.73 -15.35 25.13
N ALA A 143 13.91 -14.05 24.90
CA ALA A 143 13.79 -13.03 25.93
C ALA A 143 12.35 -12.93 26.48
N ALA A 144 11.34 -12.97 25.61
CA ALA A 144 9.94 -12.95 26.01
C ALA A 144 9.52 -14.21 26.81
N ASP A 145 10.01 -15.38 26.42
CA ASP A 145 9.80 -16.64 27.15
C ASP A 145 10.50 -16.60 28.53
N ALA A 146 11.72 -16.06 28.61
CA ALA A 146 12.40 -15.85 29.88
C ALA A 146 11.64 -14.88 30.81
N VAL A 147 11.10 -13.79 30.25
CA VAL A 147 10.23 -12.84 30.97
C VAL A 147 9.00 -13.54 31.52
N ALA A 148 8.32 -14.37 30.70
CA ALA A 148 7.12 -15.08 31.10
C ALA A 148 7.39 -16.07 32.25
N ARG A 149 8.50 -16.83 32.17
CA ARG A 149 8.92 -17.75 33.24
C ARG A 149 9.26 -17.02 34.53
N GLU A 150 9.96 -15.90 34.44
CA GLU A 150 10.28 -15.07 35.61
C GLU A 150 9.01 -14.52 36.26
N ALA A 151 8.03 -14.07 35.48
CA ALA A 151 6.76 -13.55 35.98
C ALA A 151 5.92 -14.60 36.73
N VAL A 152 6.00 -15.87 36.29
CA VAL A 152 5.39 -17.01 36.99
C VAL A 152 6.19 -17.34 38.26
N ALA A 153 7.51 -17.39 38.19
CA ALA A 153 8.37 -17.71 39.34
C ALA A 153 8.27 -16.66 40.47
N ALA A 154 8.05 -15.39 40.12
CA ALA A 154 7.84 -14.31 41.07
C ALA A 154 6.39 -14.23 41.60
N GLY A 155 5.46 -14.99 41.03
CA GLY A 155 4.06 -15.02 41.43
C GLY A 155 3.71 -16.18 42.38
N PRO A 156 2.47 -16.23 42.88
CA PRO A 156 1.93 -17.41 43.54
C PRO A 156 2.08 -18.68 42.69
N GLY A 157 2.30 -19.82 43.36
CA GLY A 157 2.37 -21.12 42.68
C GLY A 157 1.08 -21.45 41.92
N GLY A 158 1.22 -22.05 40.73
CA GLY A 158 0.09 -22.47 39.88
C GLY A 158 -0.36 -21.47 38.82
N GLU A 159 0.26 -20.28 38.77
CA GLU A 159 0.01 -19.35 37.67
C GLU A 159 0.65 -19.79 36.35
N VAL A 160 0.19 -19.19 35.25
CA VAL A 160 0.60 -19.51 33.88
C VAL A 160 0.89 -18.19 33.19
N CYS A 161 2.04 -18.11 32.54
CA CYS A 161 2.37 -17.07 31.55
C CYS A 161 3.32 -17.72 30.55
N GLN A 162 2.97 -17.69 29.27
CA GLN A 162 3.73 -18.36 28.21
C GLN A 162 3.81 -17.46 26.98
N ALA A 163 4.87 -17.61 26.19
CA ALA A 163 4.96 -16.97 24.88
C ALA A 163 3.95 -17.61 23.91
N ALA A 164 2.92 -16.86 23.58
CA ALA A 164 1.76 -17.27 22.79
C ALA A 164 2.00 -17.14 21.28
N ASN A 165 2.65 -16.07 20.83
CA ASN A 165 2.89 -15.82 19.41
C ASN A 165 4.32 -15.29 19.18
N ASP A 166 5.08 -16.01 18.38
CA ASP A 166 6.35 -15.54 17.80
C ASP A 166 6.02 -14.83 16.47
N ASN A 167 5.57 -13.58 16.54
CA ASN A 167 5.01 -12.88 15.39
C ASN A 167 6.10 -12.43 14.42
N ASP A 168 7.09 -11.68 14.90
CA ASP A 168 8.21 -11.22 14.08
C ASP A 168 9.40 -10.84 14.99
N PRO A 169 10.60 -10.55 14.44
CA PRO A 169 11.78 -10.26 15.27
C PRO A 169 11.64 -9.10 16.27
N ALA A 170 10.62 -8.25 16.12
CA ALA A 170 10.37 -7.11 17.00
C ALA A 170 9.11 -7.26 17.85
N GLN A 171 8.36 -8.37 17.74
CA GLN A 171 7.09 -8.54 18.44
C GLN A 171 6.84 -9.99 18.84
N VAL A 172 6.67 -10.20 20.14
CA VAL A 172 6.20 -11.47 20.73
C VAL A 172 4.94 -11.17 21.54
N VAL A 173 3.97 -12.08 21.53
CA VAL A 173 2.80 -11.99 22.42
C VAL A 173 2.94 -13.04 23.52
N ILE A 174 2.67 -12.66 24.76
CA ILE A 174 2.53 -13.56 25.90
C ILE A 174 1.06 -13.68 26.31
N SER A 175 0.68 -14.81 26.90
CA SER A 175 -0.66 -15.03 27.44
C SER A 175 -0.63 -15.90 28.69
N GLY A 176 -1.68 -15.80 29.50
CA GLY A 176 -1.83 -16.60 30.71
C GLY A 176 -2.75 -15.94 31.73
N HIS A 177 -2.53 -16.23 33.02
CA HIS A 177 -3.22 -15.57 34.11
C HIS A 177 -2.94 -14.07 34.10
N LYS A 178 -3.99 -13.26 34.27
CA LYS A 178 -3.90 -11.79 34.13
C LYS A 178 -2.81 -11.18 35.01
N ALA A 179 -2.74 -11.58 36.28
CA ALA A 179 -1.74 -11.07 37.21
C ALA A 179 -0.30 -11.43 36.79
N ALA A 180 -0.09 -12.65 36.24
CA ALA A 180 1.21 -13.07 35.72
C ALA A 180 1.60 -12.30 34.45
N VAL A 181 0.64 -12.06 33.56
CA VAL A 181 0.86 -11.22 32.38
C VAL A 181 1.21 -9.79 32.81
N GLU A 182 0.47 -9.18 33.73
CA GLU A 182 0.74 -7.83 34.25
C GLU A 182 2.16 -7.71 34.85
N ARG A 183 2.60 -8.69 35.65
CA ARG A 183 3.99 -8.74 36.13
C ARG A 183 5.00 -8.88 35.00
N ALA A 184 4.71 -9.70 34.00
CA ALA A 184 5.56 -9.88 32.83
C ALA A 184 5.75 -8.57 32.05
N LEU A 185 4.75 -7.68 31.98
CA LEU A 185 4.93 -6.35 31.35
C LEU A 185 6.01 -5.53 32.06
N ASP A 186 6.06 -5.55 33.38
CA ASP A 186 7.03 -4.76 34.15
C ASP A 186 8.44 -5.36 34.08
N ILE A 187 8.55 -6.69 34.15
CA ILE A 187 9.81 -7.41 33.92
C ILE A 187 10.32 -7.15 32.49
N ALA A 188 9.43 -7.18 31.49
CA ALA A 188 9.80 -6.90 30.10
C ALA A 188 10.40 -5.50 29.93
N LYS A 189 9.79 -4.47 30.53
CA LYS A 189 10.32 -3.09 30.50
C LYS A 189 11.71 -3.01 31.14
N ALA A 190 11.90 -3.68 32.29
CA ALA A 190 13.20 -3.74 32.95
C ALA A 190 14.28 -4.43 32.09
N ARG A 191 13.87 -5.41 31.26
CA ARG A 191 14.73 -6.12 30.31
C ARG A 191 14.87 -5.43 28.94
N GLY A 192 14.44 -4.17 28.81
CA GLY A 192 14.68 -3.36 27.62
C GLY A 192 13.61 -3.49 26.54
N ALA A 193 12.42 -4.02 26.84
CA ALA A 193 11.29 -3.92 25.93
C ALA A 193 10.98 -2.45 25.63
N LYS A 194 10.87 -2.10 24.34
CA LYS A 194 10.52 -0.74 23.91
C LYS A 194 9.11 -0.37 24.36
N ARG A 195 8.19 -1.33 24.28
CA ARG A 195 6.80 -1.21 24.73
C ARG A 195 6.31 -2.58 25.19
N ALA A 196 5.48 -2.61 26.23
CA ALA A 196 4.75 -3.78 26.69
C ALA A 196 3.29 -3.37 26.89
N ILE A 197 2.35 -4.03 26.20
CA ILE A 197 0.98 -3.53 26.04
C ILE A 197 -0.02 -4.67 26.20
N LEU A 198 -1.00 -4.52 27.10
CA LEU A 198 -2.14 -5.43 27.20
C LEU A 198 -2.99 -5.36 25.92
N LEU A 199 -3.34 -6.52 25.39
CA LEU A 199 -4.22 -6.62 24.23
C LEU A 199 -5.68 -6.56 24.67
N PRO A 200 -6.57 -5.94 23.86
CA PRO A 200 -8.00 -5.85 24.16
C PRO A 200 -8.72 -7.18 23.88
N VAL A 201 -8.28 -8.25 24.55
CA VAL A 201 -8.84 -9.60 24.47
C VAL A 201 -9.06 -10.13 25.88
N SER A 202 -10.18 -10.82 26.09
CA SER A 202 -10.64 -11.26 27.41
C SER A 202 -10.17 -12.67 27.79
N ALA A 203 -9.49 -13.39 26.88
CA ALA A 203 -9.07 -14.78 27.06
C ALA A 203 -7.57 -14.97 26.73
N PRO A 204 -6.86 -15.88 27.42
CA PRO A 204 -5.43 -16.09 27.25
C PRO A 204 -5.13 -17.16 26.19
N PHE A 205 -5.29 -16.81 24.92
CA PHE A 205 -5.10 -17.76 23.82
C PHE A 205 -3.67 -18.28 23.71
N HIS A 206 -3.49 -19.50 23.20
CA HIS A 206 -2.18 -20.12 22.94
C HIS A 206 -1.31 -20.29 24.21
N CYS A 207 -1.93 -20.76 25.30
CA CYS A 207 -1.24 -21.20 26.51
C CYS A 207 -1.94 -22.41 27.14
N ALA A 208 -1.32 -22.99 28.17
CA ALA A 208 -1.85 -24.14 28.91
C ALA A 208 -3.26 -23.94 29.48
N LEU A 209 -3.70 -22.70 29.74
CA LEU A 209 -5.07 -22.43 30.21
C LEU A 209 -6.14 -22.72 29.15
N MET A 210 -5.77 -22.89 27.89
CA MET A 210 -6.68 -23.25 26.80
C MET A 210 -6.90 -24.76 26.67
N GLN A 211 -6.42 -25.58 27.61
CA GLN A 211 -6.59 -27.03 27.58
C GLN A 211 -8.06 -27.47 27.40
N PRO A 212 -9.07 -26.87 28.09
CA PRO A 212 -10.48 -27.22 27.84
C PRO A 212 -10.92 -26.96 26.40
N ALA A 213 -10.40 -25.90 25.76
CA ALA A 213 -10.68 -25.61 24.36
C ALA A 213 -9.98 -26.61 23.43
N ALA A 214 -8.77 -27.08 23.77
CA ALA A 214 -8.07 -28.10 23.01
C ALA A 214 -8.82 -29.45 23.03
N GLU A 215 -9.39 -29.83 24.18
CA GLU A 215 -10.22 -31.03 24.31
C GLU A 215 -11.50 -30.93 23.47
N ALA A 216 -12.19 -29.78 23.51
CA ALA A 216 -13.36 -29.54 22.66
C ALA A 216 -13.01 -29.63 21.17
N MET A 217 -11.85 -29.08 20.77
CA MET A 217 -11.37 -29.19 19.40
C MET A 217 -10.95 -30.61 19.02
N ALA A 218 -10.34 -31.38 19.92
CA ALA A 218 -9.99 -32.77 19.67
C ALA A 218 -11.23 -33.62 19.41
N ALA A 219 -12.28 -33.45 20.22
CA ALA A 219 -13.56 -34.12 20.02
C ALA A 219 -14.19 -33.75 18.67
N ALA A 220 -14.28 -32.46 18.35
CA ALA A 220 -14.89 -32.01 17.10
C ALA A 220 -14.08 -32.40 15.86
N LEU A 221 -12.75 -32.36 15.94
CA LEU A 221 -11.90 -32.78 14.85
C LEU A 221 -12.02 -34.29 14.62
N ALA A 222 -12.23 -35.12 15.64
CA ALA A 222 -12.35 -36.58 15.46
C ALA A 222 -13.45 -36.97 14.46
N ASP A 223 -14.52 -36.19 14.39
CA ASP A 223 -15.67 -36.41 13.49
C ASP A 223 -15.51 -35.76 12.10
N VAL A 224 -14.42 -35.01 11.88
CA VAL A 224 -14.15 -34.32 10.61
C VAL A 224 -13.14 -35.09 9.78
N ALA A 225 -13.52 -35.38 8.54
CA ALA A 225 -12.63 -35.96 7.55
C ALA A 225 -11.59 -34.93 7.11
N ILE A 226 -10.31 -35.21 7.40
CA ILE A 226 -9.18 -34.39 6.95
C ILE A 226 -8.51 -35.12 5.79
N ARG A 227 -8.33 -34.43 4.67
CA ARG A 227 -7.62 -34.95 3.49
C ARG A 227 -6.21 -34.38 3.42
N ALA A 228 -5.33 -35.08 2.71
CA ALA A 228 -4.02 -34.53 2.38
C ALA A 228 -4.21 -33.24 1.57
N PRO A 229 -3.51 -32.15 1.92
CA PRO A 229 -3.68 -30.87 1.25
C PRO A 229 -3.11 -30.93 -0.17
N LEU A 230 -3.75 -30.25 -1.12
CA LEU A 230 -3.26 -30.12 -2.50
C LEU A 230 -1.89 -29.42 -2.57
N VAL A 231 -1.59 -28.58 -1.58
CA VAL A 231 -0.33 -27.86 -1.41
C VAL A 231 0.07 -27.96 0.07
N PRO A 232 1.32 -28.32 0.42
CA PRO A 232 1.70 -28.55 1.81
C PRO A 232 1.40 -27.37 2.75
N LEU A 233 0.90 -27.67 3.95
CA LEU A 233 0.63 -26.70 5.01
C LEU A 233 1.88 -26.46 5.84
N VAL A 234 2.29 -25.21 6.06
CA VAL A 234 3.29 -24.87 7.09
C VAL A 234 2.58 -24.63 8.42
N ALA A 235 2.60 -25.65 9.30
CA ALA A 235 1.83 -25.67 10.54
C ALA A 235 2.44 -24.75 11.61
N ASN A 236 1.61 -24.06 12.40
CA ASN A 236 2.07 -23.06 13.36
C ASN A 236 2.92 -23.63 14.51
N VAL A 237 2.61 -24.84 14.96
CA VAL A 237 3.32 -25.48 16.09
C VAL A 237 4.68 -26.04 15.66
N ARG A 238 4.78 -26.48 14.40
CA ARG A 238 5.96 -27.17 13.87
C ARG A 238 6.93 -26.21 13.14
N ALA A 239 6.38 -25.19 12.49
CA ALA A 239 7.09 -24.25 11.62
C ALA A 239 7.75 -24.90 10.38
N GLU A 240 7.17 -25.99 9.88
CA GLU A 240 7.59 -26.68 8.66
C GLU A 240 6.39 -27.30 7.93
N ALA A 241 6.60 -27.76 6.70
CA ALA A 241 5.55 -28.32 5.87
C ALA A 241 5.05 -29.68 6.38
N VAL A 242 3.72 -29.84 6.35
CA VAL A 242 3.00 -31.06 6.74
C VAL A 242 1.95 -31.36 5.67
N THR A 243 1.84 -32.63 5.31
CA THR A 243 0.84 -33.14 4.35
C THR A 243 0.03 -34.30 4.91
N ASP A 244 0.50 -34.94 5.99
CA ASP A 244 -0.16 -36.08 6.59
C ASP A 244 -1.42 -35.64 7.36
N PRO A 245 -2.62 -36.18 7.05
CA PRO A 245 -3.86 -35.75 7.67
C PRO A 245 -3.94 -35.99 9.18
N ASP A 246 -3.36 -37.09 9.67
CA ASP A 246 -3.38 -37.43 11.10
C ASP A 246 -2.44 -36.52 11.88
N GLU A 247 -1.28 -36.21 11.31
CA GLU A 247 -0.38 -35.20 11.85
C GLU A 247 -1.03 -33.81 11.87
N ILE A 248 -1.68 -33.39 10.77
CA ILE A 248 -2.44 -32.11 10.71
C ILE A 248 -3.48 -32.07 11.84
N ARG A 249 -4.24 -33.14 12.04
CA ARG A 249 -5.24 -33.24 13.11
C ARG A 249 -4.62 -33.01 14.49
N ALA A 250 -3.53 -33.70 14.79
CA ALA A 250 -2.83 -33.58 16.06
C ALA A 250 -2.28 -32.17 16.27
N LEU A 251 -1.71 -31.57 15.22
CA LEU A 251 -1.16 -30.22 15.27
C LEU A 251 -2.24 -29.15 15.47
N LEU A 252 -3.42 -29.29 14.87
CA LEU A 252 -4.55 -28.35 15.08
C LEU A 252 -5.04 -28.34 16.53
N VAL A 253 -5.04 -29.50 17.20
CA VAL A 253 -5.35 -29.60 18.64
C VAL A 253 -4.24 -28.94 19.46
N ALA A 254 -2.98 -29.30 19.18
CA ALA A 254 -1.81 -28.74 19.87
C ALA A 254 -1.70 -27.22 19.69
N GLN A 255 -2.16 -26.67 18.56
CA GLN A 255 -2.14 -25.23 18.26
C GLN A 255 -2.93 -24.40 19.28
N VAL A 256 -3.97 -24.97 19.90
CA VAL A 256 -4.84 -24.23 20.83
C VAL A 256 -4.11 -23.84 22.11
N THR A 257 -3.21 -24.69 22.61
CA THR A 257 -2.41 -24.47 23.81
C THR A 257 -0.94 -24.13 23.51
N GLY A 258 -0.46 -24.44 22.31
CA GLY A 258 0.90 -24.18 21.86
C GLY A 258 1.09 -22.81 21.23
N SER A 259 2.36 -22.41 21.10
CA SER A 259 2.75 -21.13 20.51
C SER A 259 2.52 -21.11 18.99
N VAL A 260 2.08 -19.97 18.47
CA VAL A 260 2.05 -19.69 17.03
C VAL A 260 3.43 -19.23 16.58
N ARG A 261 4.21 -20.12 15.95
CA ARG A 261 5.61 -19.87 15.56
C ARG A 261 5.73 -19.17 14.20
N TRP A 262 5.02 -18.05 14.02
CA TRP A 262 4.85 -17.38 12.72
C TRP A 262 6.18 -16.91 12.09
N ARG A 263 7.06 -16.28 12.89
CA ARG A 263 8.41 -15.88 12.47
C ARG A 263 9.17 -17.06 11.88
N GLU A 264 9.14 -18.20 12.57
CA GLU A 264 9.84 -19.40 12.13
C GLU A 264 9.19 -20.02 10.89
N SER A 265 7.86 -20.07 10.81
CA SER A 265 7.14 -20.55 9.63
C SER A 265 7.52 -19.76 8.37
N VAL A 266 7.59 -18.42 8.46
CA VAL A 266 7.97 -17.55 7.34
C VAL A 266 9.46 -17.70 6.99
N ALA A 267 10.33 -17.75 7.99
CA ALA A 267 11.76 -17.96 7.78
C ALA A 267 12.04 -19.32 7.12
N TRP A 268 11.33 -20.36 7.55
CA TRP A 268 11.41 -21.69 6.97
C TRP A 268 10.93 -21.69 5.51
N MET A 269 9.77 -21.10 5.20
CA MET A 269 9.28 -20.98 3.82
C MET A 269 10.28 -20.24 2.92
N ALA A 270 10.88 -19.15 3.41
CA ALA A 270 11.92 -18.43 2.68
C ALA A 270 13.17 -19.30 2.44
N ALA A 271 13.58 -20.11 3.43
CA ALA A 271 14.67 -21.08 3.28
C ALA A 271 14.35 -22.20 2.29
N GLN A 272 13.08 -22.55 2.10
CA GLN A 272 12.61 -23.47 1.04
C GLN A 272 12.49 -22.80 -0.35
N GLY A 273 12.96 -21.57 -0.49
CA GLY A 273 13.00 -20.85 -1.78
C GLY A 273 11.72 -20.11 -2.13
N VAL A 274 10.78 -19.92 -1.20
CA VAL A 274 9.62 -19.03 -1.41
C VAL A 274 10.11 -17.58 -1.55
N THR A 275 9.80 -16.98 -2.69
CA THR A 275 10.19 -15.61 -3.04
C THR A 275 9.02 -14.63 -3.02
N GLU A 276 7.78 -15.12 -3.02
CA GLU A 276 6.58 -14.29 -2.96
C GLU A 276 5.57 -14.83 -1.94
N PHE A 277 4.97 -13.93 -1.16
CA PHE A 277 3.93 -14.26 -0.19
C PHE A 277 2.68 -13.46 -0.51
N TRP A 278 1.55 -14.14 -0.65
CA TRP A 278 0.28 -13.52 -0.99
C TRP A 278 -0.66 -13.65 0.21
N GLU A 279 -0.95 -12.54 0.89
CA GLU A 279 -1.92 -12.51 1.99
C GLU A 279 -3.33 -12.51 1.40
N ILE A 280 -4.03 -13.64 1.51
CA ILE A 280 -5.36 -13.85 0.96
C ILE A 280 -6.40 -13.65 2.06
N GLY A 281 -7.12 -12.54 2.02
CA GLY A 281 -8.19 -12.24 2.99
C GLY A 281 -8.26 -10.77 3.39
N ALA A 282 -8.77 -10.54 4.62
CA ALA A 282 -8.96 -9.22 5.18
C ALA A 282 -7.66 -8.64 5.76
N GLY A 283 -7.50 -7.31 5.66
CA GLY A 283 -6.40 -6.59 6.30
C GLY A 283 -5.03 -6.77 5.64
N LYS A 284 -3.99 -6.42 6.40
CA LYS A 284 -2.58 -6.38 5.95
C LYS A 284 -1.57 -6.77 7.04
N ALA A 285 -2.04 -7.50 8.05
CA ALA A 285 -1.28 -7.76 9.27
C ALA A 285 -0.07 -8.65 8.97
N LEU A 286 -0.28 -9.73 8.22
CA LEU A 286 0.80 -10.68 7.88
C LEU A 286 1.83 -10.01 6.99
N SER A 287 1.36 -9.17 6.07
CA SER A 287 2.21 -8.43 5.15
C SER A 287 3.31 -7.63 5.85
N GLY A 288 2.97 -6.96 6.95
CA GLY A 288 3.94 -6.20 7.73
C GLY A 288 4.96 -7.10 8.44
N MET A 289 4.50 -8.21 9.02
CA MET A 289 5.34 -9.16 9.75
C MET A 289 6.32 -9.87 8.81
N ILE A 290 5.85 -10.38 7.66
CA ILE A 290 6.68 -11.09 6.67
C ILE A 290 7.85 -10.23 6.21
N ARG A 291 7.64 -8.93 5.97
CA ARG A 291 8.71 -8.00 5.56
C ARG A 291 9.81 -7.84 6.61
N ARG A 292 9.49 -8.01 7.89
CA ARG A 292 10.48 -7.96 8.99
C ARG A 292 11.23 -9.28 9.16
N ILE A 293 10.60 -10.40 8.82
CA ILE A 293 11.15 -11.75 8.98
C ILE A 293 12.08 -12.11 7.82
N ALA A 294 11.61 -11.94 6.59
CA ALA A 294 12.33 -12.33 5.38
C ALA A 294 12.59 -11.09 4.50
N PRO A 295 13.58 -10.25 4.84
CA PRO A 295 14.01 -9.14 4.00
C PRO A 295 14.69 -9.68 2.73
N ALA A 296 14.44 -9.05 1.59
CA ALA A 296 15.08 -9.39 0.31
C ALA A 296 16.61 -9.32 0.41
N PRO A 297 17.39 -10.31 -0.08
CA PRO A 297 18.84 -10.15 -0.22
C PRO A 297 19.18 -9.15 -1.33
N ALA A 298 20.14 -8.25 -1.08
CA ALA A 298 20.76 -7.42 -2.12
C ALA A 298 21.96 -8.17 -2.74
N PRO A 299 22.18 -8.17 -4.07
CA PRO A 299 21.49 -7.42 -5.12
C PRO A 299 20.52 -8.31 -5.93
N ALA A 300 19.58 -9.00 -5.27
CA ALA A 300 18.44 -9.59 -5.98
C ALA A 300 17.31 -8.55 -6.05
N ARG A 301 17.38 -7.66 -7.05
CA ARG A 301 16.40 -6.57 -7.29
C ARG A 301 14.97 -7.05 -7.63
N TRP A 302 14.67 -8.34 -7.51
CA TRP A 302 13.33 -8.91 -7.69
C TRP A 302 12.80 -9.68 -6.47
N ALA A 303 13.53 -9.72 -5.35
CA ALA A 303 13.15 -10.50 -4.17
C ALA A 303 12.51 -9.68 -3.04
N ARG A 304 11.82 -8.55 -3.32
CA ARG A 304 10.77 -8.15 -2.37
C ARG A 304 9.77 -9.32 -2.35
N PRO A 305 9.24 -9.78 -1.20
CA PRO A 305 8.03 -10.58 -1.22
C PRO A 305 7.00 -9.78 -2.01
N ARG A 306 6.79 -10.15 -3.28
CA ARG A 306 5.78 -9.51 -4.12
C ARG A 306 4.46 -9.96 -3.54
N MET A 307 3.86 -9.12 -2.70
CA MET A 307 2.41 -9.14 -2.54
C MET A 307 1.84 -8.73 -3.89
N CYS A 308 1.53 -9.72 -4.71
CA CYS A 308 0.75 -9.48 -5.92
C CYS A 308 -0.74 -9.28 -5.62
N TRP A 309 -1.15 -9.50 -4.36
CA TRP A 309 -2.48 -9.19 -3.86
C TRP A 309 -2.51 -7.87 -3.08
N PRO A 310 -3.37 -6.90 -3.41
CA PRO A 310 -3.66 -5.77 -2.55
C PRO A 310 -4.17 -6.25 -1.19
N PRO A 311 -3.56 -5.81 -0.08
CA PRO A 311 -4.06 -6.16 1.24
C PRO A 311 -5.49 -5.65 1.42
N GLY A 312 -6.42 -6.53 1.82
CA GLY A 312 -7.86 -6.26 1.77
C GLY A 312 -8.41 -6.53 0.37
N ALA A 313 -8.91 -7.73 0.17
CA ALA A 313 -9.57 -8.14 -1.06
C ALA A 313 -10.83 -7.29 -1.31
N ASP A 314 -10.74 -6.27 -2.15
CA ASP A 314 -11.90 -5.58 -2.74
C ASP A 314 -12.00 -5.89 -4.25
N ALA A 315 -13.15 -5.63 -4.86
CA ALA A 315 -13.37 -5.90 -6.29
C ALA A 315 -12.36 -5.17 -7.21
N SER A 316 -11.77 -4.06 -6.74
CA SER A 316 -10.77 -3.29 -7.48
C SER A 316 -9.41 -3.99 -7.54
N ALA A 317 -9.08 -4.77 -6.51
CA ALA A 317 -7.89 -5.61 -6.43
C ALA A 317 -7.91 -6.73 -7.48
N LEU A 318 -9.05 -7.40 -7.64
CA LEU A 318 -9.23 -8.43 -8.66
C LEU A 318 -9.37 -7.86 -10.07
N ALA A 319 -9.92 -6.66 -10.26
CA ALA A 319 -9.90 -6.01 -11.57
C ALA A 319 -8.46 -5.72 -12.06
N ARG A 320 -7.51 -5.46 -11.14
CA ARG A 320 -6.08 -5.33 -11.44
C ARG A 320 -5.42 -6.68 -11.73
N LEU A 321 -5.96 -7.77 -11.16
CA LEU A 321 -5.51 -9.14 -11.41
C LEU A 321 -6.07 -9.70 -12.73
N ARG A 322 -7.32 -9.40 -13.09
CA ARG A 322 -7.96 -9.63 -14.40
C ARG A 322 -7.07 -9.17 -15.55
N ALA A 323 -6.53 -7.96 -15.41
CA ALA A 323 -5.60 -7.38 -16.37
C ALA A 323 -4.23 -8.08 -16.44
N ARG A 324 -3.89 -8.93 -15.47
CA ARG A 324 -2.62 -9.67 -15.38
C ARG A 324 -2.72 -11.15 -15.71
N VAL A 325 -3.86 -11.81 -15.51
CA VAL A 325 -4.01 -13.28 -15.61
C VAL A 325 -4.87 -13.71 -16.81
N GLY A 326 -5.84 -12.89 -17.24
CA GLY A 326 -6.66 -13.17 -18.42
C GLY A 326 -5.88 -12.99 -19.72
N GLY A 327 -5.30 -14.05 -20.25
CA GLY A 327 -4.50 -14.14 -21.49
C GLY A 327 -5.20 -13.76 -22.81
N ALA A 328 -6.19 -12.86 -22.79
CA ALA A 328 -6.65 -12.19 -23.99
C ALA A 328 -5.66 -11.07 -24.34
N HIS A 329 -4.66 -11.39 -25.15
CA HIS A 329 -3.90 -10.38 -25.90
C HIS A 329 -4.84 -9.62 -26.85
N PRO A 330 -5.06 -8.30 -26.69
CA PRO A 330 -5.31 -7.47 -27.85
C PRO A 330 -3.97 -7.29 -28.55
N ARG A 331 -3.93 -7.57 -29.86
CA ARG A 331 -2.82 -7.34 -30.78
C ARG A 331 -1.81 -6.28 -30.30
N ALA A 332 -0.60 -6.76 -30.02
CA ALA A 332 0.69 -6.09 -30.10
C ALA A 332 0.65 -4.55 -30.25
N LEU A 333 0.82 -3.83 -29.14
CA LEU A 333 1.85 -2.80 -29.14
C LEU A 333 3.16 -3.53 -28.87
N LEU A 334 3.99 -3.61 -29.92
CA LEU A 334 5.33 -4.19 -29.89
C LEU A 334 6.11 -3.60 -28.70
N CYS A 335 6.31 -4.40 -27.65
CA CYS A 335 7.49 -4.31 -26.82
C CYS A 335 8.40 -5.48 -27.25
N PRO A 336 9.66 -5.23 -27.63
CA PRO A 336 10.57 -6.28 -28.09
C PRO A 336 10.80 -7.31 -26.97
N LYS A 337 11.14 -8.55 -27.35
CA LYS A 337 11.65 -9.57 -26.42
C LYS A 337 12.85 -9.00 -25.64
N PRO A 338 13.10 -9.40 -24.38
CA PRO A 338 14.35 -9.10 -23.70
C PRO A 338 15.46 -9.97 -24.32
N THR A 339 15.92 -9.55 -25.49
CA THR A 339 17.29 -9.73 -25.94
C THR A 339 17.95 -8.38 -25.72
N ASP A 340 18.80 -8.31 -24.69
CA ASP A 340 19.84 -7.29 -24.50
C ASP A 340 19.47 -5.82 -24.24
N MET A 341 18.48 -5.52 -23.38
CA MET A 341 18.31 -4.17 -22.84
C MET A 341 17.92 -4.19 -21.35
N GLU A 342 18.79 -3.66 -20.49
CA GLU A 342 18.62 -3.50 -19.04
C GLU A 342 17.26 -2.85 -18.66
N GLU A 343 16.51 -3.40 -17.69
CA GLU A 343 15.31 -2.73 -17.13
C GLU A 343 15.72 -1.39 -16.47
N ARG A 344 15.46 -0.27 -17.16
CA ARG A 344 15.78 1.07 -16.66
C ARG A 344 14.66 1.58 -15.74
N MET A 345 15.01 1.97 -14.51
CA MET A 345 14.08 2.67 -13.61
C MET A 345 13.57 3.96 -14.24
N PHE A 346 12.32 4.32 -13.97
CA PHE A 346 11.64 5.49 -14.52
C PHE A 346 11.45 5.48 -16.04
N ASP A 347 11.31 4.29 -16.66
CA ASP A 347 11.07 4.16 -18.09
C ASP A 347 9.72 4.77 -18.50
N LEU A 348 9.78 5.69 -19.45
CA LEU A 348 8.65 6.38 -20.07
C LEU A 348 8.56 6.08 -21.57
N THR A 349 9.25 5.05 -22.06
CA THR A 349 9.17 4.61 -23.46
C THR A 349 7.72 4.42 -23.88
N GLY A 350 7.34 5.08 -24.98
CA GLY A 350 5.97 5.04 -25.52
C GLY A 350 4.96 5.94 -24.78
N LYS A 351 5.41 6.80 -23.86
CA LYS A 351 4.57 7.84 -23.25
C LYS A 351 4.74 9.19 -23.94
N SER A 352 3.68 9.98 -23.92
CA SER A 352 3.67 11.34 -24.49
C SER A 352 3.45 12.38 -23.38
N ALA A 353 4.36 13.33 -23.25
CA ALA A 353 4.37 14.33 -22.19
C ALA A 353 4.22 15.75 -22.72
N LEU A 354 3.18 16.46 -22.28
CA LEU A 354 3.02 17.89 -22.53
C LEU A 354 3.64 18.68 -21.37
N VAL A 355 4.66 19.49 -21.65
CA VAL A 355 5.36 20.31 -20.65
C VAL A 355 5.18 21.79 -20.98
N THR A 356 4.48 22.52 -20.10
CA THR A 356 4.34 23.98 -20.24
C THR A 356 5.50 24.73 -19.59
N GLY A 357 5.87 25.89 -20.14
CA GLY A 357 7.01 26.66 -19.65
C GLY A 357 8.35 25.99 -19.97
N ALA A 358 8.41 25.17 -21.01
CA ALA A 358 9.62 24.44 -21.43
C ALA A 358 10.74 25.37 -21.92
N SER A 359 10.44 26.62 -22.25
CA SER A 359 11.45 27.65 -22.56
C SER A 359 12.23 28.15 -21.33
N GLY A 360 11.76 27.86 -20.11
CA GLY A 360 12.40 28.25 -18.85
C GLY A 360 13.28 27.14 -18.26
N GLY A 361 14.17 27.47 -17.32
CA GLY A 361 15.17 26.53 -16.79
C GLY A 361 14.59 25.23 -16.20
N ILE A 362 13.53 25.34 -15.37
CA ILE A 362 12.88 24.17 -14.77
C ILE A 362 12.14 23.33 -15.83
N GLY A 363 11.37 23.98 -16.71
CA GLY A 363 10.61 23.30 -17.74
C GLY A 363 11.49 22.58 -18.76
N ALA A 364 12.61 23.19 -19.15
CA ALA A 364 13.60 22.60 -20.04
C ALA A 364 14.19 21.32 -19.43
N ASP A 365 14.64 21.37 -18.18
CA ASP A 365 15.23 20.19 -17.51
C ASP A 365 14.20 19.08 -17.25
N ILE A 366 12.94 19.43 -16.96
CA ILE A 366 11.85 18.45 -16.92
C ILE A 366 11.70 17.77 -18.27
N ALA A 367 11.64 18.53 -19.36
CA ALA A 367 11.52 17.96 -20.71
C ALA A 367 12.72 17.06 -21.05
N ARG A 368 13.94 17.47 -20.71
CA ARG A 368 15.15 16.63 -20.84
C ARG A 368 15.02 15.31 -20.09
N ALA A 369 14.60 15.37 -18.82
CA ALA A 369 14.48 14.19 -17.97
C ALA A 369 13.45 13.21 -18.52
N LEU A 370 12.27 13.69 -18.91
CA LEU A 370 11.20 12.86 -19.48
C LEU A 370 11.61 12.29 -20.85
N HIS A 371 12.26 13.10 -21.70
CA HIS A 371 12.76 12.66 -22.99
C HIS A 371 13.84 11.58 -22.87
N LYS A 372 14.82 11.78 -21.97
CA LYS A 372 15.88 10.82 -21.66
C LYS A 372 15.32 9.49 -21.12
N ALA A 373 14.21 9.56 -20.40
CA ALA A 373 13.48 8.40 -19.90
C ALA A 373 12.65 7.68 -20.98
N GLY A 374 12.54 8.21 -22.20
CA GLY A 374 11.85 7.56 -23.32
C GLY A 374 10.52 8.19 -23.75
N ALA A 375 10.07 9.26 -23.10
CA ALA A 375 8.83 9.94 -23.48
C ALA A 375 9.00 10.83 -24.72
N SER A 376 8.02 10.84 -25.63
CA SER A 376 7.86 11.95 -26.57
C SER A 376 7.39 13.18 -25.82
N VAL A 377 7.96 14.35 -26.11
CA VAL A 377 7.73 15.58 -25.36
C VAL A 377 7.19 16.69 -26.25
N ALA A 378 6.06 17.27 -25.87
CA ALA A 378 5.57 18.52 -26.43
C ALA A 378 6.06 19.69 -25.57
N LEU A 379 6.89 20.54 -26.17
CA LEU A 379 7.52 21.69 -25.55
C LEU A 379 6.66 22.93 -25.78
N SER A 380 6.05 23.45 -24.72
CA SER A 380 5.15 24.60 -24.82
C SER A 380 5.63 25.82 -24.05
N GLY A 381 5.43 27.00 -24.65
CA GLY A 381 5.79 28.30 -24.09
C GLY A 381 5.62 29.42 -25.12
N THR A 382 5.88 30.66 -24.71
CA THR A 382 5.73 31.86 -25.57
C THR A 382 6.98 32.21 -26.36
N ARG A 383 8.16 31.79 -25.89
CA ARG A 383 9.45 32.07 -26.55
C ARG A 383 9.80 30.90 -27.46
N THR A 384 9.69 31.08 -28.77
CA THR A 384 9.89 30.01 -29.77
C THR A 384 11.35 29.59 -29.90
N ALA A 385 12.28 30.53 -30.03
CA ALA A 385 13.70 30.20 -30.24
C ALA A 385 14.28 29.24 -29.17
N PRO A 386 14.10 29.47 -27.84
CA PRO A 386 14.56 28.49 -26.84
C PRO A 386 13.85 27.13 -26.91
N LEU A 387 12.61 27.06 -27.41
CA LEU A 387 11.90 25.80 -27.61
C LEU A 387 12.45 25.04 -28.82
N GLU A 388 12.78 25.76 -29.88
CA GLU A 388 13.40 25.21 -31.10
C GLU A 388 14.81 24.69 -30.80
N ASP A 389 15.62 25.45 -30.05
CA ASP A 389 16.94 25.00 -29.58
C ASP A 389 16.84 23.73 -28.73
N LEU A 390 15.88 23.70 -27.80
CA LEU A 390 15.63 22.52 -26.96
C LEU A 390 15.13 21.32 -27.79
N ALA A 391 14.24 21.55 -28.77
CA ALA A 391 13.76 20.48 -29.65
C ALA A 391 14.89 19.93 -30.52
N ALA A 392 15.74 20.80 -31.08
CA ALA A 392 16.91 20.41 -31.86
C ALA A 392 17.89 19.56 -31.02
N GLU A 393 18.06 19.88 -29.74
CA GLU A 393 18.89 19.09 -28.84
C GLU A 393 18.28 17.72 -28.51
N LEU A 394 16.96 17.66 -28.29
CA LEU A 394 16.27 16.41 -27.91
C LEU A 394 16.02 15.49 -29.12
N GLY A 395 15.89 16.03 -30.33
CA GLY A 395 15.71 15.26 -31.56
C GLY A 395 14.25 14.89 -31.87
N GLU A 396 14.05 13.80 -32.61
CA GLU A 396 12.79 13.47 -33.30
C GLU A 396 11.55 13.33 -32.40
N ARG A 397 11.73 13.05 -31.11
CA ARG A 397 10.63 12.88 -30.15
C ARG A 397 10.24 14.17 -29.42
N ALA A 398 10.78 15.31 -29.83
CA ALA A 398 10.43 16.62 -29.27
C ALA A 398 9.65 17.48 -30.26
N HIS A 399 8.51 18.01 -29.82
CA HIS A 399 7.58 18.78 -30.66
C HIS A 399 7.36 20.16 -30.06
N VAL A 400 7.65 21.22 -30.82
CA VAL A 400 7.42 22.60 -30.37
C VAL A 400 5.96 22.99 -30.59
N LEU A 401 5.27 23.37 -29.51
CA LEU A 401 3.89 23.85 -29.53
C LEU A 401 3.80 25.20 -28.79
N ALA A 402 4.06 26.27 -29.53
CA ALA A 402 3.98 27.63 -28.98
C ALA A 402 2.56 27.91 -28.46
N CYS A 403 2.46 28.37 -27.21
CA CYS A 403 1.19 28.66 -26.58
C CYS A 403 1.36 29.80 -25.58
N ASN A 404 0.49 30.80 -25.67
CA ASN A 404 0.36 31.84 -24.66
C ASN A 404 -0.71 31.43 -23.65
N LEU A 405 -0.31 31.15 -22.41
CA LEU A 405 -1.26 30.70 -21.38
C LEU A 405 -2.20 31.79 -20.85
N SER A 406 -2.01 33.06 -21.26
CA SER A 406 -2.99 34.12 -21.00
C SER A 406 -4.16 34.12 -22.00
N ASP A 407 -4.06 33.35 -23.10
CA ASP A 407 -5.11 33.22 -24.11
C ASP A 407 -5.93 31.95 -23.83
N PRO A 408 -7.20 32.08 -23.40
CA PRO A 408 -8.04 30.93 -23.09
C PRO A 408 -8.22 29.95 -24.26
N GLU A 409 -8.33 30.45 -25.50
CA GLU A 409 -8.58 29.61 -26.67
C GLU A 409 -7.34 28.80 -27.02
N ALA A 410 -6.16 29.44 -26.97
CA ALA A 410 -4.88 28.76 -27.16
C ALA A 410 -4.66 27.64 -26.12
N VAL A 411 -5.02 27.90 -24.84
CA VAL A 411 -4.90 26.91 -23.76
C VAL A 411 -5.85 25.73 -23.98
N GLU A 412 -7.07 25.97 -24.42
CA GLU A 412 -8.05 24.89 -24.70
C GLU A 412 -7.68 24.05 -25.93
N ALA A 413 -7.00 24.65 -26.91
CA ALA A 413 -6.51 23.96 -28.10
C ALA A 413 -5.26 23.11 -27.83
N LEU A 414 -4.39 23.52 -26.90
CA LEU A 414 -3.07 22.93 -26.70
C LEU A 414 -3.08 21.40 -26.43
N PRO A 415 -3.93 20.84 -25.55
CA PRO A 415 -3.98 19.38 -25.34
C PRO A 415 -4.31 18.60 -26.61
N LYS A 416 -5.17 19.15 -27.48
CA LYS A 416 -5.53 18.53 -28.76
C LYS A 416 -4.38 18.60 -29.75
N GLN A 417 -3.68 19.73 -29.82
CA GLN A 417 -2.48 19.89 -30.65
C GLN A 417 -1.37 18.93 -30.21
N ALA A 418 -1.15 18.79 -28.90
CA ALA A 418 -0.18 17.84 -28.35
C ALA A 418 -0.53 16.39 -28.65
N ALA A 419 -1.80 16.01 -28.51
CA ALA A 419 -2.27 14.68 -28.90
C ALA A 419 -2.15 14.45 -30.41
N ALA A 420 -2.36 15.46 -31.25
CA ALA A 420 -2.17 15.34 -32.70
C ALA A 420 -0.69 15.16 -33.08
N ALA A 421 0.23 15.83 -32.38
CA ALA A 421 1.66 15.73 -32.64
C ALA A 421 2.28 14.40 -32.16
N MET A 422 1.84 13.88 -31.02
CA MET A 422 2.45 12.71 -30.37
C MET A 422 1.58 11.45 -30.37
N GLY A 423 0.32 11.55 -30.79
CA GLY A 423 -0.69 10.49 -30.75
C GLY A 423 -1.54 10.48 -29.47
N ALA A 424 -1.00 10.96 -28.34
CA ALA A 424 -1.70 11.05 -27.06
C ALA A 424 -1.08 12.13 -26.14
N VAL A 425 -1.72 12.38 -25.00
CA VAL A 425 -1.13 13.09 -23.87
C VAL A 425 -1.32 12.24 -22.63
N ASP A 426 -0.27 11.51 -22.27
CA ASP A 426 -0.26 10.58 -21.14
C ASP A 426 0.23 11.28 -19.86
N ILE A 427 1.12 12.25 -20.02
CA ILE A 427 1.72 13.04 -18.94
C ILE A 427 1.45 14.52 -19.22
N LEU A 428 0.90 15.23 -18.24
CA LEU A 428 0.77 16.69 -18.26
C LEU A 428 1.63 17.27 -17.14
N VAL A 429 2.56 18.14 -17.50
CA VAL A 429 3.33 18.94 -16.55
C VAL A 429 2.96 20.42 -16.69
N ASN A 430 2.21 20.92 -15.72
CA ASN A 430 1.88 22.34 -15.62
C ASN A 430 3.01 23.05 -14.87
N ASN A 431 4.02 23.51 -15.61
CA ASN A 431 5.19 24.18 -15.05
C ASN A 431 5.22 25.70 -15.31
N ALA A 432 4.57 26.18 -16.37
CA ALA A 432 4.54 27.59 -16.68
C ALA A 432 3.95 28.43 -15.53
N GLY A 433 4.52 29.61 -15.33
CA GLY A 433 3.96 30.61 -14.43
C GLY A 433 4.67 31.95 -14.53
N ILE A 434 4.00 32.97 -14.02
CA ILE A 434 4.50 34.35 -13.91
C ILE A 434 4.38 34.86 -12.48
N THR A 435 5.12 35.92 -12.18
CA THR A 435 5.02 36.68 -10.94
C THR A 435 4.73 38.15 -11.24
N ARG A 436 3.97 38.79 -10.34
CA ARG A 436 3.66 40.23 -10.32
C ARG A 436 3.71 40.66 -8.87
N ASP A 437 4.92 40.84 -8.38
CA ASP A 437 5.18 41.12 -6.97
C ASP A 437 4.88 42.59 -6.66
N ASN A 438 3.99 42.84 -5.70
CA ASN A 438 3.64 44.17 -5.26
C ASN A 438 3.10 44.12 -3.83
N LEU A 439 3.21 45.23 -3.09
CA LEU A 439 2.60 45.31 -1.76
C LEU A 439 1.09 45.09 -1.90
N PHE A 440 0.50 44.31 -0.98
CA PHE A 440 -0.91 43.90 -1.10
C PHE A 440 -1.86 45.09 -1.29
N MET A 441 -1.60 46.23 -0.62
CA MET A 441 -2.39 47.46 -0.74
C MET A 441 -2.24 48.20 -2.08
N ARG A 442 -1.22 47.89 -2.89
CA ARG A 442 -0.89 48.53 -4.17
C ARG A 442 -1.08 47.61 -5.36
N MET A 443 -1.36 46.34 -5.11
CA MET A 443 -1.57 45.33 -6.14
C MET A 443 -2.82 45.69 -6.94
N SER A 444 -2.67 45.85 -8.25
CA SER A 444 -3.83 46.12 -9.11
C SER A 444 -4.64 44.86 -9.40
N ASP A 445 -5.90 45.03 -9.79
CA ASP A 445 -6.75 43.91 -10.22
C ASP A 445 -6.14 43.18 -11.43
N ASP A 446 -5.45 43.89 -12.33
CA ASP A 446 -4.76 43.28 -13.48
C ASP A 446 -3.55 42.45 -13.05
N GLU A 447 -2.76 42.93 -12.09
CA GLU A 447 -1.64 42.17 -11.50
C GLU A 447 -2.14 40.91 -10.78
N TRP A 448 -3.30 41.00 -10.12
CA TRP A 448 -3.96 39.87 -9.47
C TRP A 448 -4.49 38.86 -10.49
N ALA A 449 -5.33 39.32 -11.42
CA ALA A 449 -6.01 38.49 -12.42
C ALA A 449 -5.00 37.79 -13.34
N SER A 450 -4.01 38.51 -13.87
CA SER A 450 -3.03 37.92 -14.78
C SER A 450 -2.25 36.75 -14.17
N VAL A 451 -1.89 36.84 -12.88
CA VAL A 451 -1.18 35.77 -12.17
C VAL A 451 -2.10 34.57 -11.93
N LEU A 452 -3.36 34.79 -11.52
CA LEU A 452 -4.32 33.71 -11.34
C LEU A 452 -4.65 33.02 -12.66
N ASP A 453 -4.88 33.79 -13.73
CA ASP A 453 -5.23 33.26 -15.03
C ASP A 453 -4.12 32.39 -15.61
N VAL A 454 -2.88 32.86 -15.56
CA VAL A 454 -1.74 32.10 -16.07
C VAL A 454 -1.36 30.95 -15.14
N ASN A 455 -1.31 31.15 -13.82
CA ASN A 455 -0.73 30.12 -12.93
C ASN A 455 -1.75 29.08 -12.46
N LEU A 456 -3.03 29.43 -12.34
CA LEU A 456 -4.08 28.56 -11.80
C LEU A 456 -5.12 28.20 -12.87
N THR A 457 -5.76 29.19 -13.51
CA THR A 457 -6.84 28.96 -14.47
C THR A 457 -6.36 28.19 -15.70
N SER A 458 -5.17 28.49 -16.22
CA SER A 458 -4.61 27.75 -17.35
C SER A 458 -4.36 26.28 -16.99
N SER A 459 -3.79 25.99 -15.82
CA SER A 459 -3.56 24.64 -15.31
C SER A 459 -4.86 23.85 -15.18
N PHE A 460 -5.93 24.49 -14.68
CA PHE A 460 -7.27 23.91 -14.66
C PHE A 460 -7.75 23.52 -16.07
N ARG A 461 -7.66 24.44 -17.04
CA ARG A 461 -8.09 24.21 -18.43
C ARG A 461 -7.31 23.08 -19.09
N LEU A 462 -5.99 23.03 -18.88
CA LEU A 462 -5.12 21.98 -19.39
C LEU A 462 -5.43 20.61 -18.77
N CYS A 463 -5.58 20.55 -17.45
CA CYS A 463 -6.03 19.34 -16.76
C CYS A 463 -7.34 18.83 -17.38
N ARG A 464 -8.37 19.69 -17.45
CA ARG A 464 -9.66 19.35 -18.07
C ARG A 464 -9.51 18.82 -19.50
N GLY A 465 -8.63 19.44 -20.29
CA GLY A 465 -8.39 19.06 -21.68
C GLY A 465 -7.77 17.67 -21.87
N VAL A 466 -6.92 17.20 -20.94
CA VAL A 466 -6.27 15.88 -21.04
C VAL A 466 -7.09 14.74 -20.42
N LEU A 467 -8.01 15.03 -19.50
CA LEU A 467 -8.73 14.02 -18.73
C LEU A 467 -9.47 13.01 -19.60
N ARG A 468 -10.13 13.44 -20.67
CA ARG A 468 -10.91 12.53 -21.53
C ARG A 468 -10.02 11.45 -22.15
N GLY A 469 -8.84 11.83 -22.64
CA GLY A 469 -7.85 10.92 -23.20
C GLY A 469 -7.30 9.96 -22.14
N MET A 470 -6.86 10.51 -21.01
CA MET A 470 -6.31 9.73 -19.89
C MET A 470 -7.32 8.74 -19.30
N MET A 471 -8.60 9.15 -19.14
CA MET A 471 -9.67 8.29 -18.64
C MET A 471 -9.96 7.13 -19.58
N LYS A 472 -9.92 7.37 -20.89
CA LYS A 472 -10.06 6.32 -21.92
C LYS A 472 -8.87 5.35 -21.87
N ALA A 473 -7.66 5.86 -21.68
CA ALA A 473 -6.43 5.06 -21.57
C ALA A 473 -6.29 4.33 -20.23
N ARG A 474 -7.10 4.68 -19.22
CA ARG A 474 -6.96 4.22 -17.82
C ARG A 474 -5.56 4.46 -17.25
N TRP A 475 -4.88 5.48 -17.76
CA TRP A 475 -3.53 5.86 -17.38
C TRP A 475 -3.36 7.35 -17.62
N GLY A 476 -2.78 8.05 -16.64
CA GLY A 476 -2.44 9.45 -16.78
C GLY A 476 -1.61 9.94 -15.61
N ARG A 477 -0.74 10.91 -15.86
CA ARG A 477 0.06 11.58 -14.83
C ARG A 477 -0.06 13.07 -14.99
N ILE A 478 -0.61 13.73 -13.97
CA ILE A 478 -0.69 15.19 -13.93
C ILE A 478 0.24 15.66 -12.82
N VAL A 479 1.23 16.47 -13.18
CA VAL A 479 2.19 17.04 -12.23
C VAL A 479 2.12 18.57 -12.32
N ASN A 480 1.66 19.19 -11.25
CA ASN A 480 1.51 20.64 -11.15
C ASN A 480 2.71 21.23 -10.40
N ILE A 481 3.49 22.09 -11.04
CA ILE A 481 4.59 22.79 -10.37
C ILE A 481 4.01 23.97 -9.59
N THR A 482 3.91 23.77 -8.29
CA THR A 482 3.52 24.82 -7.35
C THR A 482 4.76 25.60 -6.89
N SER A 483 4.77 26.08 -5.65
CA SER A 483 5.92 26.68 -4.99
C SER A 483 5.74 26.50 -3.48
N ILE A 484 6.84 26.50 -2.73
CA ILE A 484 6.80 26.62 -1.28
C ILE A 484 5.97 27.82 -0.80
N VAL A 485 5.94 28.90 -1.59
CA VAL A 485 5.15 30.11 -1.33
C VAL A 485 3.65 29.82 -1.30
N GLY A 486 3.18 28.79 -2.00
CA GLY A 486 1.79 28.32 -1.92
C GLY A 486 1.43 27.70 -0.56
N THR A 487 2.41 27.44 0.31
CA THR A 487 2.19 26.90 1.66
C THR A 487 2.64 27.88 2.74
N THR A 488 3.76 28.58 2.55
CA THR A 488 4.33 29.49 3.55
C THR A 488 3.91 30.95 3.36
N GLY A 489 3.50 31.33 2.15
CA GLY A 489 3.40 32.73 1.74
C GLY A 489 4.78 33.39 1.54
N ASN A 490 4.77 34.60 0.99
CA ASN A 490 5.93 35.49 0.87
C ASN A 490 5.45 36.95 0.74
N PRO A 491 6.03 37.92 1.47
CA PRO A 491 5.64 39.32 1.35
C PRO A 491 5.72 39.83 -0.10
N GLY A 492 4.69 40.56 -0.52
CA GLY A 492 4.58 41.08 -1.88
C GLY A 492 4.04 40.09 -2.92
N GLN A 493 3.79 38.83 -2.55
CA GLN A 493 3.38 37.78 -3.48
C GLN A 493 1.97 37.25 -3.23
N GLY A 494 1.03 38.12 -2.84
CA GLY A 494 -0.34 37.71 -2.47
C GLY A 494 -1.07 36.92 -3.58
N ASN A 495 -1.06 37.45 -4.81
CA ASN A 495 -1.60 36.80 -6.00
C ASN A 495 -0.92 35.45 -6.32
N TYR A 496 0.41 35.39 -6.25
CA TYR A 496 1.19 34.21 -6.55
C TYR A 496 0.99 33.11 -5.49
N ALA A 497 1.03 33.48 -4.21
CA ALA A 497 0.72 32.58 -3.11
C ALA A 497 -0.70 32.01 -3.24
N ALA A 498 -1.69 32.85 -3.53
CA ALA A 498 -3.08 32.41 -3.77
C ALA A 498 -3.18 31.43 -4.94
N ALA A 499 -2.55 31.73 -6.08
CA ALA A 499 -2.56 30.84 -7.25
C ALA A 499 -1.87 29.50 -6.96
N LYS A 500 -0.70 29.52 -6.29
CA LYS A 500 0.09 28.31 -5.97
C LYS A 500 -0.56 27.46 -4.87
N ALA A 501 -1.19 28.07 -3.87
CA ALA A 501 -2.03 27.37 -2.90
C ALA A 501 -3.28 26.78 -3.57
N GLY A 502 -3.92 27.54 -4.47
CA GLY A 502 -5.05 27.09 -5.27
C GLY A 502 -4.71 25.86 -6.11
N LEU A 503 -3.51 25.80 -6.70
CA LEU A 503 -3.04 24.60 -7.41
C LEU A 503 -2.97 23.38 -6.48
N ILE A 504 -2.50 23.52 -5.24
CA ILE A 504 -2.41 22.42 -4.27
C ILE A 504 -3.82 21.92 -3.92
N GLY A 505 -4.73 22.83 -3.60
CA GLY A 505 -6.12 22.49 -3.27
C GLY A 505 -6.84 21.83 -4.45
N MET A 506 -6.78 22.43 -5.63
CA MET A 506 -7.37 21.92 -6.87
C MET A 506 -6.82 20.53 -7.22
N SER A 507 -5.51 20.31 -7.07
CA SER A 507 -4.88 19.03 -7.38
C SER A 507 -5.37 17.90 -6.47
N LYS A 508 -5.62 18.18 -5.18
CA LYS A 508 -6.19 17.20 -4.23
C LYS A 508 -7.61 16.80 -4.62
N SER A 509 -8.46 17.79 -4.94
CA SER A 509 -9.83 17.52 -5.39
C SER A 509 -9.85 16.70 -6.68
N LEU A 510 -9.04 17.11 -7.67
CA LEU A 510 -8.95 16.37 -8.93
C LEU A 510 -8.39 14.97 -8.73
N ALA A 511 -7.34 14.80 -7.91
CA ALA A 511 -6.77 13.50 -7.57
C ALA A 511 -7.82 12.53 -7.05
N TYR A 512 -8.68 12.99 -6.14
CA TYR A 512 -9.74 12.18 -5.55
C TYR A 512 -10.75 11.70 -6.60
N GLU A 513 -11.13 12.59 -7.52
CA GLU A 513 -12.07 12.28 -8.61
C GLU A 513 -11.53 11.23 -9.59
N VAL A 514 -10.25 11.34 -9.97
CA VAL A 514 -9.70 10.58 -11.10
C VAL A 514 -8.87 9.37 -10.71
N ALA A 515 -8.55 9.18 -9.43
CA ALA A 515 -7.74 8.05 -8.95
C ALA A 515 -8.32 6.68 -9.36
N SER A 516 -9.65 6.52 -9.29
CA SER A 516 -10.36 5.30 -9.73
C SER A 516 -10.19 4.99 -11.22
N ARG A 517 -9.70 5.95 -12.01
CA ARG A 517 -9.45 5.84 -13.45
C ARG A 517 -7.98 5.60 -13.80
N GLY A 518 -7.11 5.34 -12.82
CA GLY A 518 -5.68 5.06 -13.05
C GLY A 518 -4.83 6.30 -13.31
N ILE A 519 -5.37 7.47 -12.99
CA ILE A 519 -4.74 8.78 -13.17
C ILE A 519 -4.25 9.27 -11.81
N THR A 520 -3.01 9.74 -11.74
CA THR A 520 -2.49 10.39 -10.54
C THR A 520 -2.32 11.89 -10.77
N VAL A 521 -2.62 12.68 -9.74
CA VAL A 521 -2.48 14.15 -9.80
C VAL A 521 -1.69 14.58 -8.58
N ASN A 522 -0.51 15.16 -8.79
CA ASN A 522 0.40 15.56 -7.72
C ASN A 522 0.96 16.95 -7.96
N CYS A 523 1.51 17.54 -6.90
CA CYS A 523 2.24 18.78 -6.96
C CYS A 523 3.73 18.55 -6.66
N VAL A 524 4.60 19.34 -7.29
CA VAL A 524 5.97 19.56 -6.83
C VAL A 524 6.08 21.01 -6.37
N ALA A 525 6.59 21.24 -5.17
CA ALA A 525 6.74 22.56 -4.56
C ALA A 525 8.23 22.93 -4.43
N PRO A 526 8.81 23.60 -5.44
CA PRO A 526 10.18 24.10 -5.36
C PRO A 526 10.36 25.19 -4.30
N GLY A 527 11.56 25.21 -3.69
CA GLY A 527 12.11 26.38 -3.01
C GLY A 527 12.77 27.35 -4.01
N PHE A 528 13.81 28.07 -3.59
CA PHE A 528 14.63 28.84 -4.54
C PHE A 528 15.48 27.91 -5.41
N ILE A 529 15.29 28.01 -6.73
CA ILE A 529 16.01 27.21 -7.74
C ILE A 529 16.88 28.13 -8.59
N ALA A 530 18.14 27.76 -8.74
CA ALA A 530 19.09 28.46 -9.59
C ALA A 530 18.63 28.41 -11.06
N THR A 531 18.20 29.56 -11.57
CA THR A 531 17.75 29.77 -12.95
C THR A 531 18.20 31.15 -13.42
N ALA A 532 18.10 31.42 -14.73
CA ALA A 532 18.36 32.73 -15.30
C ALA A 532 17.56 33.89 -14.65
N MET A 533 16.46 33.58 -13.94
CA MET A 533 15.70 34.57 -13.17
C MET A 533 16.36 34.91 -11.83
N THR A 534 16.92 33.94 -11.10
CA THR A 534 17.63 34.15 -9.83
C THR A 534 19.06 34.65 -10.02
N ASP A 535 19.63 34.46 -11.22
CA ASP A 535 20.97 34.97 -11.54
C ASP A 535 21.02 36.50 -11.55
N LYS A 536 19.87 37.16 -11.73
CA LYS A 536 19.71 38.63 -11.65
C LYS A 536 19.75 39.18 -10.22
N LEU A 537 19.73 38.32 -9.20
CA LEU A 537 19.85 38.73 -7.80
C LEU A 537 21.29 39.16 -7.50
N ASN A 538 21.44 40.24 -6.75
CA ASN A 538 22.75 40.67 -6.27
C ASN A 538 23.26 39.76 -5.14
N ASP A 539 24.54 39.89 -4.79
CA ASP A 539 25.19 39.01 -3.81
C ASP A 539 24.57 39.12 -2.40
N GLU A 540 24.09 40.31 -2.03
CA GLU A 540 23.42 40.54 -0.75
C GLU A 540 22.06 39.82 -0.68
N GLN A 541 21.27 39.88 -1.75
CA GLN A 541 20.00 39.17 -1.89
C GLN A 541 20.21 37.66 -1.88
N LYS A 542 21.24 37.16 -2.59
CA LYS A 542 21.62 35.75 -2.58
C LYS A 542 22.04 35.31 -1.18
N ALA A 543 22.91 36.06 -0.50
CA ALA A 543 23.33 35.76 0.86
C ALA A 543 22.14 35.68 1.83
N ARG A 544 21.21 36.64 1.75
CA ARG A 544 20.00 36.65 2.59
C ARG A 544 19.06 35.46 2.31
N ILE A 545 18.95 35.03 1.06
CA ILE A 545 18.16 33.84 0.71
C ILE A 545 18.85 32.58 1.26
N LEU A 546 20.18 32.48 1.13
CA LEU A 546 20.92 31.30 1.59
C LEU A 546 20.79 31.07 3.10
N THR A 547 20.66 32.11 3.92
CA THR A 547 20.41 31.93 5.37
C THR A 547 19.06 31.29 5.69
N GLN A 548 18.12 31.32 4.75
CA GLN A 548 16.79 30.72 4.89
C GLN A 548 16.73 29.27 4.37
N ILE A 549 17.79 28.77 3.73
CA ILE A 549 17.85 27.42 3.16
C ILE A 549 18.79 26.56 4.01
N PRO A 550 18.28 25.62 4.83
CA PRO A 550 19.11 24.73 5.64
C PRO A 550 20.15 23.93 4.84
N ALA A 551 19.86 23.56 3.60
CA ALA A 551 20.82 22.88 2.71
C ALA A 551 22.00 23.78 2.28
N GLY A 552 22.00 25.08 2.62
CA GLY A 552 23.10 26.00 2.35
C GLY A 552 23.29 26.37 0.87
N ARG A 553 22.37 25.98 -0.02
CA ARG A 553 22.41 26.29 -1.45
C ARG A 553 21.00 26.36 -2.05
N MET A 554 20.87 27.09 -3.16
CA MET A 554 19.69 26.97 -4.02
C MET A 554 19.62 25.57 -4.66
N GLY A 555 18.42 25.11 -4.96
CA GLY A 555 18.21 23.87 -5.71
C GLY A 555 18.58 24.05 -7.19
N ALA A 556 18.82 22.95 -7.89
CA ALA A 556 19.03 22.93 -9.33
C ALA A 556 17.74 22.54 -10.08
N PRO A 557 17.51 23.04 -11.31
CA PRO A 557 16.37 22.63 -12.13
C PRO A 557 16.28 21.10 -12.30
N ALA A 558 17.42 20.42 -12.46
CA ALA A 558 17.51 18.97 -12.51
C ALA A 558 16.94 18.24 -11.27
N GLU A 559 17.00 18.84 -10.07
CA GLU A 559 16.43 18.25 -8.85
C GLU A 559 14.90 18.30 -8.89
N ILE A 560 14.32 19.36 -9.47
CA ILE A 560 12.88 19.45 -9.74
C ILE A 560 12.49 18.44 -10.83
N ALA A 561 13.30 18.36 -11.89
CA ALA A 561 13.07 17.42 -12.98
C ALA A 561 13.08 15.96 -12.51
N ALA A 562 13.97 15.58 -11.60
CA ALA A 562 14.00 14.24 -11.00
C ALA A 562 12.72 13.93 -10.20
N ALA A 563 12.21 14.90 -9.43
CA ALA A 563 10.95 14.77 -8.71
C ALA A 563 9.75 14.61 -9.67
N VAL A 564 9.72 15.37 -10.76
CA VAL A 564 8.69 15.25 -11.80
C VAL A 564 8.78 13.91 -12.51
N LEU A 565 9.99 13.47 -12.89
CA LEU A 565 10.21 12.17 -13.51
C LEU A 565 9.70 11.03 -12.62
N TYR A 566 10.01 11.07 -11.32
CA TYR A 566 9.44 10.14 -10.36
C TYR A 566 7.91 10.16 -10.39
N LEU A 567 7.28 11.33 -10.24
CA LEU A 567 5.81 11.45 -10.23
C LEU A 567 5.14 11.10 -11.56
N ALA A 568 5.85 11.23 -12.68
CA ALA A 568 5.39 10.88 -14.02
C ALA A 568 5.60 9.39 -14.36
N SER A 569 6.39 8.67 -13.58
CA SER A 569 6.73 7.27 -13.84
C SER A 569 5.70 6.28 -13.29
N ALA A 570 5.91 4.99 -13.56
CA ALA A 570 5.11 3.92 -12.99
C ALA A 570 5.38 3.74 -11.49
N GLU A 571 6.58 4.08 -11.03
CA GLU A 571 7.05 3.95 -9.66
C GLU A 571 6.25 4.83 -8.69
N ALA A 572 5.76 5.99 -9.14
CA ALA A 572 4.86 6.84 -8.36
C ALA A 572 3.36 6.55 -8.61
N GLY A 573 3.00 5.42 -9.22
CA GLY A 573 1.61 5.10 -9.57
C GLY A 573 0.63 4.97 -8.40
N TYR A 574 1.12 4.95 -7.16
CA TYR A 574 0.31 4.97 -5.93
C TYR A 574 0.41 6.30 -5.16
N VAL A 575 1.12 7.30 -5.70
CA VAL A 575 1.21 8.65 -5.15
C VAL A 575 0.22 9.51 -5.91
N THR A 576 -0.84 9.98 -5.24
CA THR A 576 -1.81 10.91 -5.81
C THR A 576 -2.33 11.85 -4.71
N GLY A 577 -2.64 13.10 -5.05
CA GLY A 577 -3.02 14.15 -4.12
C GLY A 577 -1.87 14.69 -3.25
N ALA A 578 -0.63 14.26 -3.52
CA ALA A 578 0.53 14.64 -2.73
C ALA A 578 1.17 15.94 -3.22
N THR A 579 1.81 16.68 -2.31
CA THR A 579 2.73 17.77 -2.65
C THR A 579 4.13 17.37 -2.24
N LEU A 580 5.02 17.17 -3.21
CA LEU A 580 6.42 16.86 -2.95
C LEU A 580 7.22 18.16 -2.84
N HIS A 581 7.68 18.47 -1.63
CA HIS A 581 8.47 19.67 -1.35
C HIS A 581 9.95 19.44 -1.70
N VAL A 582 10.45 20.17 -2.70
CA VAL A 582 11.87 20.12 -3.14
C VAL A 582 12.47 21.49 -2.92
N ASN A 583 12.80 21.80 -1.66
CA ASN A 583 13.04 23.17 -1.21
C ASN A 583 14.27 23.36 -0.31
N GLY A 584 15.15 22.35 -0.19
CA GLY A 584 16.37 22.45 0.61
C GLY A 584 16.14 22.66 2.12
N GLY A 585 14.93 22.35 2.63
CA GLY A 585 14.56 22.51 4.04
C GLY A 585 13.97 23.86 4.40
N MET A 586 13.75 24.76 3.42
CA MET A 586 13.16 26.09 3.67
C MET A 586 11.80 26.02 4.38
N ALA A 587 11.05 24.94 4.19
CA ALA A 587 9.88 24.60 4.99
C ALA A 587 9.81 23.09 5.18
N MET A 588 9.65 22.69 6.44
CA MET A 588 9.54 21.30 6.90
C MET A 588 8.07 21.00 7.19
N ILE A 589 7.33 20.55 6.17
CA ILE A 589 5.86 20.39 6.20
C ILE A 589 5.49 18.94 5.91
#